data_AF-A0A919EVG6-F1
#
_entry.id   AF-A0A919EVG6-F1
#
_cell.length_a   1.000
_cell.length_b   1.000
_cell.length_c   1.000
_cell.angle_alpha   90.00
_cell.angle_beta   90.00
_cell.angle_gamma   90.00
#
_symmetry.space_group_name_H-M   'P 1'
#
loop_
_entity.id
_entity.type
_entity.pdbx_description
1 polymer ?
#
loop_
_entity_poly.entity_id
_entity_poly.type
_entity_poly.pdbx_seq_one_letter_code
_entity_poly.pdbx_strand_id
1 'polypeptide(L)'
;MVTESPDVTSYDPELLDHVGSLRSDAALMEEYARRLRATAATLDGCPAGPEWSRPVLERQADACGTAAEQLRAAAEALLAHTRAGD
;
A
#
# COMPACT_ATOMS: atom_id res chain seq x y z
N MET A 1 -6.11 4.14 -41.69
CA MET A 1 -5.62 3.62 -40.40
C MET A 1 -5.29 4.86 -39.58
N VAL A 2 -6.20 5.27 -38.69
CA VAL A 2 -6.04 6.51 -37.92
C VAL A 2 -5.20 6.15 -36.72
N THR A 3 -3.97 6.64 -36.67
CA THR A 3 -3.16 6.61 -35.45
C THR A 3 -3.69 7.71 -34.54
N GLU A 4 -4.67 7.36 -33.71
CA GLU A 4 -5.04 8.16 -32.55
C GLU A 4 -3.82 8.15 -31.62
N SER A 5 -3.08 9.26 -31.63
CA SER A 5 -2.07 9.54 -30.61
C SER A 5 -2.85 9.95 -29.36
N PRO A 6 -2.69 9.26 -28.22
CA PRO A 6 -3.37 9.67 -27.01
C PRO A 6 -2.86 11.06 -26.64
N ASP A 7 -3.79 12.00 -26.65
CA ASP A 7 -3.60 13.38 -26.26
C ASP A 7 -3.01 13.41 -24.83
N VAL A 8 -1.78 13.91 -24.71
CA VAL A 8 -0.98 13.93 -23.47
C VAL A 8 -1.63 14.79 -22.38
N THR A 9 -2.72 15.50 -22.68
CA THR A 9 -3.41 16.38 -21.73
C THR A 9 -4.45 15.67 -20.85
N SER A 10 -4.85 14.43 -21.19
CA SER A 10 -5.84 13.65 -20.40
C SER A 10 -5.20 12.78 -19.31
N TYR A 11 -3.87 12.73 -19.23
CA TYR A 11 -3.15 11.81 -18.34
C TYR A 11 -3.14 12.29 -16.87
N ASP A 12 -3.11 13.60 -16.62
CA ASP A 12 -3.02 14.16 -15.26
C ASP A 12 -4.15 13.75 -14.31
N PRO A 13 -5.46 13.82 -14.67
CA PRO A 13 -6.52 13.43 -13.74
C PRO A 13 -6.51 11.92 -13.45
N GLU A 14 -6.20 11.07 -14.43
CA GLU A 14 -6.09 9.61 -14.21
C GLU A 14 -4.85 9.25 -13.38
N LEU A 15 -3.72 9.95 -13.56
CA LEU A 15 -2.52 9.80 -12.72
C LEU A 15 -2.79 10.21 -11.28
N LEU A 16 -3.48 11.33 -11.06
CA LEU A 16 -3.85 11.79 -9.73
C LEU A 16 -4.82 10.83 -9.04
N ASP A 17 -5.78 10.27 -9.78
CA ASP A 17 -6.68 9.23 -9.27
C ASP A 17 -5.91 7.95 -8.91
N HIS A 18 -4.94 7.55 -9.75
CA HIS A 18 -4.08 6.41 -9.49
C HIS A 18 -3.19 6.61 -8.25
N VAL A 19 -2.62 7.81 -8.07
CA VAL A 19 -1.88 8.21 -6.87
C VAL A 19 -2.79 8.17 -5.62
N GLY A 20 -4.05 8.59 -5.76
CA GLY A 20 -5.08 8.48 -4.71
C GLY A 20 -5.38 7.04 -4.32
N SER A 21 -5.52 6.16 -5.32
CA SER A 21 -5.72 4.72 -5.13
C SER A 21 -4.52 4.07 -4.44
N LEU A 22 -3.29 4.33 -4.89
CA LEU A 22 -2.06 3.83 -4.27
C LEU A 22 -1.94 4.24 -2.79
N ARG A 23 -2.31 5.48 -2.45
CA ARG A 23 -2.33 5.95 -1.05
C ARG A 23 -3.39 5.26 -0.22
N SER A 24 -4.56 5.02 -0.80
CA SER A 24 -5.64 4.28 -0.15
C SER A 24 -5.23 2.83 0.11
N ASP A 25 -4.59 2.19 -0.86
CA ASP A 25 -4.04 0.84 -0.72
C ASP A 25 -2.94 0.78 0.35
N ALA A 26 -2.05 1.79 0.41
CA ALA A 26 -1.07 1.88 1.48
C ALA A 26 -1.73 2.00 2.86
N ALA A 27 -2.79 2.80 2.99
CA ALA A 27 -3.53 2.93 4.24
C ALA A 27 -4.23 1.61 4.63
N LEU A 28 -4.78 0.88 3.65
CA LEU A 28 -5.35 -0.45 3.87
C LEU A 28 -4.28 -1.44 4.35
N MET A 29 -3.09 -1.42 3.76
CA MET A 29 -1.97 -2.29 4.18
C MET A 29 -1.51 -1.98 5.61
N GLU A 30 -1.46 -0.70 6.01
CA GLU A 30 -1.17 -0.33 7.39
C GLU A 30 -2.26 -0.78 8.37
N GLU A 31 -3.53 -0.69 7.98
CA GLU A 31 -4.63 -1.16 8.80
C GLU A 31 -4.59 -2.69 8.95
N TYR A 32 -4.27 -3.42 7.88
CA TYR A 32 -4.02 -4.86 7.93
C TYR A 32 -2.85 -5.20 8.87
N ALA A 33 -1.73 -4.47 8.78
CA ALA A 33 -0.61 -4.65 9.69
C ALA A 33 -1.01 -4.41 11.16
N ARG A 34 -1.82 -3.38 11.42
CA ARG A 34 -2.36 -3.10 12.77
C ARG A 34 -3.25 -4.23 13.28
N ARG A 35 -4.16 -4.73 12.44
CA ARG A 35 -5.04 -5.87 12.78
C ARG A 35 -4.27 -7.16 13.04
N LEU A 36 -3.22 -7.42 12.27
CA LEU A 36 -2.34 -8.58 12.47
C LEU A 36 -1.62 -8.49 13.82
N ARG A 37 -1.07 -7.32 14.16
CA ARG A 37 -0.44 -7.08 15.47
C ARG A 37 -1.43 -7.19 16.63
N ALA A 38 -2.64 -6.66 16.48
CA ALA A 38 -3.69 -6.80 17.50
C ALA A 38 -4.13 -8.25 17.70
N THR A 39 -4.23 -9.03 16.60
CA THR A 39 -4.49 -10.47 16.65
C THR A 39 -3.36 -11.21 17.36
N ALA A 40 -2.11 -10.88 17.05
CA ALA A 40 -0.94 -11.47 17.71
C ALA A 40 -0.93 -11.19 19.23
N ALA A 41 -1.24 -9.97 19.65
CA ALA A 41 -1.36 -9.60 21.06
C ALA A 41 -2.52 -10.33 21.76
N THR A 42 -3.64 -10.53 21.07
CA THR A 42 -4.79 -11.29 21.59
C THR A 42 -4.43 -12.78 21.78
N LEU A 43 -3.64 -13.34 20.85
CA LEU A 43 -3.17 -14.72 20.93
C LEU A 43 -2.10 -14.91 22.01
N ASP A 44 -1.28 -13.89 22.30
CA ASP A 44 -0.28 -13.92 23.38
C ASP A 44 -0.94 -14.08 24.78
N GLY A 45 -2.14 -13.51 24.94
CA GLY A 45 -2.94 -13.70 26.15
C GLY A 45 -3.67 -15.06 26.24
N CYS A 46 -3.61 -15.89 25.19
CA CYS A 46 -4.30 -17.17 25.13
C CYS A 46 -3.33 -18.33 25.39
N PRO A 47 -3.43 -19.05 26.52
CA PRO A 47 -2.53 -20.16 26.84
C PRO A 47 -2.68 -21.38 25.92
N ALA A 48 -3.71 -21.40 25.05
CA ALA A 48 -3.93 -22.42 24.03
C ALA A 48 -3.49 -21.97 22.62
N GLY A 49 -2.88 -20.79 22.49
CA GLY A 49 -2.40 -20.25 21.23
C GLY A 49 -1.19 -21.04 20.69
N PRO A 50 -1.13 -21.33 19.38
CA PRO A 50 0.06 -21.94 18.80
C PRO A 50 1.25 -20.98 18.89
N GLU A 51 2.36 -21.42 19.46
CA GLU A 51 3.57 -20.60 19.68
C GLU A 51 4.16 -20.05 18.36
N TRP A 52 3.93 -20.75 17.24
CA TRP A 52 4.35 -20.33 15.90
C TRP A 52 3.49 -19.22 15.29
N SER A 53 2.27 -18.97 15.81
CA SER A 53 1.35 -18.00 15.21
C SER A 53 1.83 -16.56 15.42
N ARG A 54 2.44 -16.24 16.56
CA ARG A 54 2.94 -14.90 16.86
C ARG A 54 4.06 -14.43 15.90
N PRO A 55 5.19 -15.15 15.74
CA PRO A 55 6.26 -14.71 14.84
C PRO A 55 5.83 -14.68 13.37
N VAL A 56 4.83 -15.49 12.98
CA VAL A 56 4.26 -15.45 11.63
C VAL A 56 3.42 -14.19 11.43
N LEU A 57 2.55 -13.85 12.38
CA LEU A 57 1.72 -12.64 12.32
C LEU A 57 2.56 -11.36 12.37
N GLU A 58 3.63 -11.33 13.17
CA GLU A 58 4.58 -10.22 13.22
C GLU A 58 5.28 -10.04 11.86
N ARG A 59 5.80 -11.12 11.25
CA ARG A 59 6.38 -11.05 9.89
C ARG A 59 5.39 -10.58 8.83
N GLN A 60 4.14 -11.02 8.90
CA GLN A 60 3.11 -10.57 7.97
C GLN A 60 2.81 -9.08 8.16
N ALA A 61 2.75 -8.60 9.40
CA ALA A 61 2.55 -7.19 9.69
C ALA A 61 3.70 -6.32 9.17
N ASP A 62 4.95 -6.78 9.27
CA ASP A 62 6.11 -6.06 8.74
C ASP A 62 6.16 -6.10 7.20
N ALA A 63 5.76 -7.22 6.58
CA ALA A 63 5.60 -7.30 5.13
C ALA A 63 4.52 -6.33 4.62
N CYS A 64 3.38 -6.23 5.32
CA CYS A 64 2.34 -5.25 5.01
C CYS A 64 2.83 -3.81 5.18
N GLY A 65 3.62 -3.51 6.24
CA GLY A 65 4.23 -2.20 6.42
C GLY A 65 5.19 -1.84 5.27
N THR A 66 6.05 -2.79 4.89
CA THR A 66 6.98 -2.62 3.75
C THR A 66 6.23 -2.40 2.44
N ALA A 67 5.12 -3.11 2.22
CA ALA A 67 4.28 -2.90 1.04
C ALA A 67 3.62 -1.51 1.05
N ALA A 68 3.12 -1.05 2.20
CA ALA A 68 2.55 0.29 2.35
C ALA A 68 3.58 1.39 2.03
N GLU A 69 4.81 1.24 2.51
CA GLU A 69 5.92 2.15 2.21
C GLU A 69 6.25 2.17 0.72
N GLN A 70 6.33 1.00 0.07
CA GLN A 70 6.56 0.92 -1.37
C GLN A 70 5.44 1.56 -2.19
N LEU A 71 4.18 1.37 -1.79
CA LEU A 71 3.03 2.00 -2.44
C LEU A 71 3.06 3.52 -2.29
N ARG A 72 3.46 4.04 -1.11
CA ARG A 72 3.67 5.48 -0.89
C ARG A 72 4.82 6.03 -1.75
N ALA A 73 5.95 5.34 -1.78
CA ALA A 73 7.10 5.74 -2.59
C ALA A 73 6.75 5.76 -4.09
N ALA A 74 5.98 4.77 -4.57
CA ALA A 74 5.48 4.75 -5.94
C ALA A 74 4.53 5.94 -6.21
N ALA A 75 3.59 6.20 -5.29
CA ALA A 75 2.68 7.34 -5.40
C ALA A 75 3.42 8.70 -5.42
N GLU A 76 4.47 8.84 -4.61
CA GLU A 76 5.32 10.04 -4.59
C GLU A 76 6.14 10.19 -5.87
N ALA A 77 6.70 9.09 -6.39
CA ALA A 77 7.44 9.10 -7.65
C ALA A 77 6.54 9.50 -8.83
N LEU A 78 5.32 8.97 -8.89
CA LEU A 78 4.31 9.34 -9.90
C LEU A 78 3.94 10.82 -9.79
N LEU A 79 3.74 11.34 -8.57
CA LEU A 79 3.44 12.75 -8.33
C LEU A 79 4.62 13.67 -8.69
N ALA A 80 5.86 13.22 -8.50
CA ALA A 80 7.04 13.97 -8.89
C ALA A 80 7.19 14.04 -10.42
N HIS A 81 6.85 12.96 -11.13
CA HIS A 81 6.84 12.92 -12.59
C HIS A 81 5.78 13.83 -13.20
N THR A 82 4.56 13.86 -12.65
CA THR A 82 3.52 14.80 -13.14
C THR A 82 3.95 16.26 -12.97
N ARG A 83 4.54 16.62 -11.83
CA ARG A 83 5.04 17.99 -11.58
C ARG A 83 6.25 18.39 -12.43
N ALA A 84 7.04 17.44 -12.92
CA ALA A 84 8.20 17.71 -13.76
C ALA A 84 7.86 17.78 -15.26
N GLY A 85 6.66 17.33 -15.64
CA GLY A 85 6.14 17.40 -17.00
C GLY A 85 5.27 18.63 -17.31
N ASP A 86 4.92 19.43 -16.30
CA ASP A 86 4.20 20.72 -16.40
C ASP A 86 5.13 21.90 -16.72
#